data_AF-A0A0G1PFS8-F1
#
_entry.id   AF-A0A0G1PFS8-F1
#
_cell.length_a   1.000
_cell.length_b   1.000
_cell.length_c   1.000
_cell.angle_alpha   90.00
_cell.angle_beta   90.00
_cell.angle_gamma   90.00
#
_symmetry.space_group_name_H-M   'P 1'
#
loop_
_entity.id
_entity.type
_entity.pdbx_description
1 polymer ?
#
loop_
_entity_poly.entity_id
_entity_poly.type
_entity_poly.pdbx_seq_one_letter_code
_entity_poly.pdbx_strand_id
1 'polypeptide(L)'
;MRRNKNTALTLRLQGKSYSEISKILGAPKSTLSGWLSRVVISERLKTKIEQRAAKKSIEGLIRRNKNQTILAKQRAYATRKVASEEIRPLSNADLLLIGSALYWAEGYKRPIVRNGRKLTHHPVSLTNSDPYLVKIFLRFLREYCKVPNERIKASIRIFPNQNAGTLTKYWQKETEIPIQNFGKIYNGISKSSRGKRPFNRLPYGVVQIVVADTPLFHRIIGYIEGIQKFV
;
A
#
# COMPACT_ATOMS: atom_id res chain seq x y z
N MET A 1 41.67 -24.82 -40.22
CA MET A 1 41.13 -23.43 -40.37
C MET A 1 40.09 -23.27 -41.49
N ARG A 2 40.34 -23.72 -42.73
CA ARG A 2 39.42 -23.50 -43.88
C ARG A 2 38.01 -24.10 -43.70
N ARG A 3 37.90 -25.28 -43.08
CA ARG A 3 36.60 -25.97 -42.83
C ARG A 3 35.67 -25.13 -41.94
N ASN A 4 36.19 -24.56 -40.84
CA ASN A 4 35.39 -23.75 -39.91
C ASN A 4 34.90 -22.43 -40.53
N LYS A 5 35.67 -21.84 -41.46
CA LYS A 5 35.26 -20.63 -42.19
C LYS A 5 34.09 -20.89 -43.12
N ASN A 6 34.12 -21.99 -43.88
CA ASN A 6 33.02 -22.36 -44.77
C ASN A 6 31.75 -22.71 -43.98
N THR A 7 31.87 -23.46 -42.89
CA THR A 7 30.75 -23.75 -42.00
C THR A 7 30.17 -22.47 -41.36
N ALA A 8 31.03 -21.52 -40.96
CA ALA A 8 30.58 -20.22 -40.45
C ALA A 8 29.80 -19.40 -41.50
N LEU A 9 30.22 -19.45 -42.77
CA LEU A 9 29.52 -18.80 -43.88
C LEU A 9 28.13 -19.42 -44.09
N THR A 10 28.03 -20.75 -44.15
CA THR A 10 26.75 -21.46 -44.28
C THR A 10 25.79 -21.10 -43.13
N LEU A 11 26.29 -21.14 -41.88
CA LEU A 11 25.48 -20.77 -40.71
C LEU A 11 25.04 -19.29 -40.75
N ARG A 12 25.90 -18.40 -41.26
CA ARG A 12 25.57 -16.97 -41.40
C ARG A 12 24.48 -16.74 -42.44
N LEU A 13 24.54 -17.43 -43.59
CA LEU A 13 23.52 -17.37 -44.65
C LEU A 13 22.20 -18.03 -44.22
N GLN A 14 22.23 -18.98 -43.29
CA GLN A 14 21.04 -19.52 -42.61
C GLN A 14 20.47 -18.54 -41.55
N GLY A 15 21.05 -17.35 -41.40
CA GLY A 15 20.59 -16.32 -40.49
C GLY A 15 21.08 -16.47 -39.05
N LYS A 16 22.15 -17.23 -38.75
CA LYS A 16 22.72 -17.26 -37.39
C LYS A 16 23.49 -15.97 -37.09
N SER A 17 23.39 -15.47 -35.86
CA SER A 17 24.21 -14.36 -35.37
C SER A 17 25.64 -14.80 -35.09
N TYR A 18 26.61 -13.87 -35.04
CA TYR A 18 27.99 -14.19 -34.69
C TYR A 18 28.10 -14.86 -33.30
N SER A 19 27.24 -14.47 -32.35
CA SER A 19 27.16 -15.11 -31.03
C SER A 19 26.69 -16.56 -31.09
N GLU A 20 25.76 -16.89 -32.00
CA GLU A 20 25.28 -18.26 -32.19
C GLU A 20 26.33 -19.12 -32.90
N ILE A 21 26.98 -18.58 -33.94
CA ILE A 21 28.05 -19.26 -34.68
C ILE A 21 29.25 -19.53 -33.77
N SER A 22 29.62 -18.55 -32.93
CA SER A 22 30.70 -18.68 -31.95
C SER A 22 30.43 -19.80 -30.95
N LYS A 23 29.18 -19.95 -30.46
CA LYS A 23 28.79 -21.05 -29.58
C LYS A 23 28.83 -22.42 -30.26
N ILE A 24 28.49 -22.50 -31.55
CA ILE A 24 28.45 -23.76 -32.30
C ILE A 24 29.88 -24.23 -32.66
N LEU A 25 30.73 -23.30 -33.10
CA LEU A 25 32.06 -23.62 -33.63
C LEU A 25 33.20 -23.43 -32.62
N GLY A 26 32.92 -22.86 -31.44
CA GLY A 26 33.94 -22.50 -30.45
C GLY A 26 34.88 -21.36 -30.89
N ALA A 27 34.65 -20.76 -32.06
CA ALA A 27 35.51 -19.72 -32.60
C ALA A 27 35.25 -18.35 -31.93
N PRO A 28 36.30 -17.56 -31.61
CA PRO A 28 36.14 -16.21 -31.08
C PRO A 28 35.37 -15.29 -32.04
N LYS A 29 34.58 -14.35 -31.48
CA LYS A 29 33.81 -13.38 -32.28
C LYS A 29 34.70 -12.48 -33.16
N SER A 30 35.91 -12.15 -32.70
CA SER A 30 36.90 -11.40 -33.48
C SER A 30 37.30 -12.16 -34.74
N THR A 31 37.53 -13.47 -34.63
CA THR A 31 37.83 -14.36 -35.76
C THR A 31 36.65 -14.45 -36.73
N LEU A 32 35.41 -14.58 -36.21
CA LEU A 32 34.21 -14.60 -37.06
C LEU A 32 33.99 -13.28 -37.80
N SER A 33 34.28 -12.14 -37.16
CA SER A 33 34.23 -10.82 -37.79
C SER A 33 35.18 -10.74 -38.99
N GLY A 34 36.43 -11.19 -38.82
CA GLY A 34 37.40 -11.25 -39.92
C GLY A 34 36.97 -12.14 -41.09
N TRP A 35 36.18 -13.19 -40.83
CA TRP A 35 35.69 -14.10 -41.87
C TRP A 35 34.41 -13.65 -42.57
N LEU A 36 33.51 -13.00 -41.83
CA LEU A 36 32.12 -12.78 -42.25
C LEU A 36 31.77 -11.30 -42.45
N SER A 37 32.68 -10.36 -42.20
CA SER A 37 32.42 -8.91 -42.30
C SER A 37 31.98 -8.46 -43.69
N ARG A 38 32.48 -9.11 -44.74
CA ARG A 38 32.15 -8.81 -46.15
C ARG A 38 30.90 -9.55 -46.65
N VAL A 39 30.27 -10.38 -45.83
CA VAL A 39 29.10 -11.17 -46.24
C VAL A 39 27.85 -10.31 -46.13
N VAL A 40 27.26 -9.98 -47.29
CA VAL A 40 25.97 -9.31 -47.37
C VAL A 40 24.87 -10.34 -47.12
N ILE A 41 24.01 -10.10 -46.13
CA ILE A 41 22.83 -10.92 -45.84
C ILE A 41 21.57 -10.17 -46.25
N SER A 42 20.51 -10.89 -46.63
CA SER A 42 19.24 -10.26 -47.00
C SER A 42 18.61 -9.51 -45.82
N GLU A 43 17.88 -8.43 -46.14
CA GLU A 43 17.22 -7.62 -45.11
C GLU A 43 16.28 -8.46 -44.25
N ARG A 44 15.55 -9.42 -44.87
CA ARG A 44 14.71 -10.39 -44.15
C ARG A 44 15.47 -11.18 -43.08
N LEU A 45 16.69 -11.64 -43.38
CA LEU A 45 17.50 -12.39 -42.42
C LEU A 45 18.06 -11.49 -41.32
N LYS A 46 18.45 -10.27 -41.68
CA LYS A 46 18.90 -9.24 -40.73
C LYS A 46 17.81 -8.92 -39.72
N THR A 47 16.59 -8.61 -40.18
CA THR A 47 15.43 -8.36 -39.31
C THR A 47 15.14 -9.56 -38.39
N LYS A 48 15.20 -10.80 -38.90
CA LYS A 48 15.02 -12.02 -38.07
C LYS A 48 16.09 -12.17 -36.99
N ILE A 49 17.33 -11.73 -37.23
CA ILE A 49 18.40 -11.75 -36.23
C ILE A 49 18.12 -10.69 -35.16
N GLU A 50 17.76 -9.47 -35.58
CA GLU A 50 17.46 -8.35 -34.69
C GLU A 50 16.25 -8.65 -33.80
N GLN A 51 15.15 -9.18 -34.35
CA GLN A 51 13.97 -9.59 -33.59
C GLN A 51 14.30 -10.66 -32.53
N ARG A 52 15.13 -11.65 -32.86
CA ARG A 52 15.57 -12.66 -31.88
C ARG A 52 16.44 -12.07 -30.78
N ALA A 53 17.32 -11.13 -31.12
CA ALA A 53 18.15 -10.42 -30.14
C ALA A 53 17.28 -9.54 -29.22
N ALA A 54 16.33 -8.79 -29.77
CA ALA A 54 15.36 -7.99 -29.03
C ALA A 54 14.52 -8.87 -28.09
N LYS A 55 14.00 -10.00 -28.58
CA LYS A 55 13.24 -10.95 -27.75
C LYS A 55 14.05 -11.45 -26.55
N LYS A 56 15.30 -11.88 -26.76
CA LYS A 56 16.19 -12.31 -25.66
C LYS A 56 16.49 -11.18 -24.67
N SER A 57 16.68 -9.96 -25.16
CA SER A 57 16.91 -8.78 -24.33
C SER A 57 15.69 -8.49 -23.44
N ILE A 58 14.49 -8.49 -24.04
CA ILE A 58 13.22 -8.31 -23.34
C ILE A 58 13.00 -9.41 -22.28
N GLU A 59 13.23 -10.68 -22.64
CA GLU A 59 13.17 -11.81 -21.69
C GLU A 59 14.14 -11.62 -20.51
N GLY A 60 15.38 -11.19 -20.79
CA GLY A 60 16.38 -10.88 -19.78
C GLY A 60 15.95 -9.74 -18.84
N LEU A 61 15.40 -8.66 -19.41
CA LEU A 61 14.86 -7.52 -18.65
C LEU A 61 13.70 -7.95 -17.76
N ILE A 62 12.74 -8.72 -18.30
CA ILE A 62 11.60 -9.25 -17.55
C ILE A 62 12.09 -10.10 -16.37
N ARG A 63 13.05 -11.01 -16.61
CA ARG A 63 13.63 -11.85 -15.57
C ARG A 63 14.32 -11.01 -14.48
N ARG A 64 15.13 -10.03 -14.89
CA ARG A 64 15.81 -9.11 -13.96
C ARG A 64 14.80 -8.33 -13.11
N ASN A 65 13.77 -7.76 -13.74
CA ASN A 65 12.74 -6.99 -13.04
C ASN A 65 11.96 -7.85 -12.04
N LYS A 66 11.60 -9.09 -12.43
CA LYS A 66 10.98 -10.05 -11.51
C LYS A 66 11.86 -10.33 -10.30
N ASN A 67 13.15 -10.59 -10.52
CA ASN A 67 14.10 -10.84 -9.44
C ASN A 67 14.30 -9.60 -8.55
N GLN A 68 14.38 -8.40 -9.15
CA GLN A 68 14.49 -7.15 -8.38
C GLN A 68 13.26 -6.93 -7.49
N THR A 69 12.06 -7.20 -7.99
CA THR A 69 10.82 -7.12 -7.18
C THR A 69 10.85 -8.08 -5.99
N ILE A 70 11.35 -9.31 -6.19
CA ILE A 70 11.49 -10.30 -5.09
C ILE A 70 12.50 -9.80 -4.05
N LEU A 71 13.69 -9.39 -4.49
CA LEU A 71 14.73 -8.86 -3.59
C LEU A 71 14.27 -7.60 -2.84
N ALA A 72 13.54 -6.71 -3.52
CA ALA A 72 12.97 -5.52 -2.90
C ALA A 72 11.93 -5.88 -1.82
N LYS A 73 11.05 -6.86 -2.08
CA LYS A 73 10.09 -7.37 -1.10
C LYS A 73 10.79 -8.01 0.11
N GLN A 74 11.85 -8.79 -0.12
CA GLN A 74 12.64 -9.40 0.95
C GLN A 74 13.32 -8.35 1.82
N ARG A 75 13.97 -7.35 1.21
CA ARG A 75 14.55 -6.21 1.95
C ARG A 75 13.49 -5.46 2.75
N ALA A 76 12.36 -5.12 2.12
CA ALA A 76 11.27 -4.41 2.80
C ALA A 76 10.65 -5.23 3.95
N TYR A 77 10.61 -6.56 3.84
CA TYR A 77 10.16 -7.42 4.94
C TYR A 77 11.19 -7.44 6.08
N ALA A 78 12.47 -7.65 5.76
CA ALA A 78 13.54 -7.67 6.77
C ALA A 78 13.63 -6.34 7.54
N THR A 79 13.62 -5.21 6.83
CA THR A 79 13.64 -3.87 7.46
C THR A 79 12.43 -3.66 8.36
N ARG A 80 11.21 -4.01 7.89
CA ARG A 80 9.99 -3.86 8.70
C ARG A 80 10.00 -4.76 9.94
N LYS A 81 10.55 -5.97 9.83
CA LYS A 81 10.64 -6.90 10.97
C LYS A 81 11.53 -6.32 12.07
N VAL A 82 12.75 -5.91 11.73
CA VAL A 82 13.68 -5.31 12.70
C VAL A 82 13.08 -4.06 13.32
N ALA A 83 12.57 -3.13 12.50
CA ALA A 83 11.97 -1.90 13.01
C ALA A 83 10.72 -2.14 13.88
N SER A 84 9.96 -3.21 13.64
CA SER A 84 8.82 -3.55 14.49
C SER A 84 9.22 -4.02 15.88
N GLU A 85 10.41 -4.60 16.03
CA GLU A 85 10.94 -5.07 17.32
C GLU A 85 11.49 -3.91 18.18
N GLU A 86 11.74 -2.74 17.58
CA GLU A 86 12.12 -1.51 18.31
C GLU A 86 10.97 -0.94 19.15
N ILE A 87 9.73 -1.28 18.82
CA ILE A 87 8.54 -0.82 19.54
C ILE A 87 8.27 -1.73 20.73
N ARG A 88 8.58 -1.24 21.93
CA ARG A 88 8.22 -1.90 23.20
C ARG A 88 6.69 -1.88 23.45
N PRO A 89 6.17 -2.71 24.36
CA PRO A 89 4.79 -2.61 24.82
C PRO A 89 4.43 -1.18 25.27
N LEU A 90 3.27 -0.70 24.81
CA LEU A 90 2.82 0.67 25.06
C LEU A 90 2.46 0.88 26.53
N SER A 91 3.09 1.87 27.16
CA SER A 91 2.74 2.37 28.48
C SER A 91 1.59 3.39 28.41
N ASN A 92 1.07 3.81 29.56
CA ASN A 92 0.09 4.90 29.62
C ASN A 92 0.63 6.23 29.06
N ALA A 93 1.93 6.53 29.26
CA ALA A 93 2.56 7.73 28.71
C ALA A 93 2.64 7.68 27.17
N ASP A 94 2.94 6.49 26.62
CA ASP A 94 2.95 6.29 25.17
C ASP A 94 1.54 6.42 24.58
N LEU A 95 0.53 5.86 25.26
CA LEU A 95 -0.88 5.97 24.84
C LEU A 95 -1.37 7.42 24.85
N LEU A 96 -0.96 8.24 25.83
CA LEU A 96 -1.26 9.67 25.84
C LEU A 96 -0.77 10.34 24.55
N LEU A 97 0.51 10.15 24.21
CA LEU A 97 1.11 10.81 23.06
C LEU A 97 0.54 10.27 21.74
N ILE A 98 0.47 8.94 21.59
CA ILE A 98 -0.07 8.29 20.38
C ILE A 98 -1.54 8.66 20.19
N GLY A 99 -2.35 8.57 21.24
CA GLY A 99 -3.78 8.90 21.18
C GLY A 99 -4.02 10.37 20.83
N SER A 100 -3.23 11.27 21.40
CA SER A 100 -3.29 12.71 21.10
C SER A 100 -2.88 12.99 19.65
N ALA A 101 -1.78 12.39 19.18
CA ALA A 101 -1.30 12.52 17.81
C ALA A 101 -2.29 11.93 16.78
N LEU A 102 -2.89 10.76 17.07
CA LEU A 102 -3.94 10.16 16.24
C LEU A 102 -5.17 11.06 16.17
N TYR A 103 -5.60 11.63 17.30
CA TYR A 103 -6.72 12.59 17.28
C TYR A 103 -6.37 13.88 16.54
N TRP A 104 -5.11 14.31 16.64
CA TRP A 104 -4.62 15.47 15.89
C TRP A 104 -4.64 15.22 14.37
N ALA A 105 -4.26 14.02 13.93
CA ALA A 105 -4.26 13.65 12.51
C ALA A 105 -5.68 13.34 11.98
N GLU A 106 -6.42 12.46 12.66
CA GLU A 106 -7.65 11.82 12.16
C GLU A 106 -8.93 12.27 12.89
N GLY A 107 -8.78 12.93 14.04
CA GLY A 107 -9.91 13.37 14.87
C GLY A 107 -10.65 14.58 14.31
N TYR A 108 -11.96 14.61 14.53
CA TYR A 108 -12.81 15.74 14.15
C TYR A 108 -12.68 16.88 15.17
N LYS A 109 -12.01 17.97 14.79
CA LYS A 109 -11.70 19.11 15.67
C LYS A 109 -12.53 20.37 15.41
N ARG A 110 -13.32 20.38 14.33
CA ARG A 110 -14.04 21.60 13.93
C ARG A 110 -15.26 21.83 14.82
N PRO A 111 -15.51 23.07 15.26
CA PRO A 111 -16.76 23.41 15.94
C PRO A 111 -17.96 23.03 15.07
N ILE A 112 -18.95 22.40 15.67
CA ILE A 112 -20.19 22.06 14.96
C ILE A 112 -21.04 23.33 14.92
N VAL A 113 -21.42 23.78 13.72
CA VAL A 113 -22.31 24.94 13.54
C VAL A 113 -23.69 24.45 13.16
N ARG A 114 -24.72 24.92 13.86
CA ARG A 114 -26.13 24.64 13.56
C ARG A 114 -26.90 25.96 13.53
N ASN A 115 -27.58 26.24 12.42
CA ASN A 115 -28.36 27.47 12.22
C ASN A 115 -27.53 28.75 12.47
N GLY A 116 -26.30 28.80 11.95
CA GLY A 116 -25.40 29.94 12.13
C GLY A 116 -24.77 30.08 13.52
N ARG A 117 -25.11 29.21 14.48
CA ARG A 117 -24.57 29.22 15.85
C ARG A 117 -23.61 28.07 16.07
N LYS A 118 -22.45 28.36 16.67
CA LYS A 118 -21.53 27.31 17.15
C LYS A 118 -22.17 26.58 18.32
N LEU A 119 -22.29 25.26 18.21
CA LEU A 119 -22.70 24.41 19.32
C LEU A 119 -21.58 24.36 20.35
N THR A 120 -21.96 24.38 21.62
CA THR A 120 -21.05 24.25 22.76
C THR A 120 -20.68 22.80 23.04
N HIS A 121 -21.48 21.84 22.57
CA HIS A 121 -21.20 20.42 22.74
C HIS A 121 -20.26 19.90 21.64
N HIS A 122 -19.12 19.33 22.05
CA HIS A 122 -18.12 18.76 21.17
C HIS A 122 -17.91 17.28 21.50
N PRO A 123 -18.30 16.34 20.63
CA PRO A 123 -17.95 14.94 20.83
C PRO A 123 -16.48 14.72 20.45
N VAL A 124 -15.85 13.76 21.12
CA VAL A 124 -14.62 13.16 20.63
C VAL A 124 -14.99 12.21 19.50
N SER A 125 -14.51 12.47 18.27
CA SER A 125 -14.78 11.58 17.14
C SER A 125 -13.57 11.36 16.25
N LEU A 126 -13.37 10.10 15.85
CA LEU A 126 -12.35 9.66 14.90
C LEU A 126 -13.00 8.71 13.90
N THR A 127 -12.68 8.88 12.61
CA THR A 127 -13.24 8.06 11.52
C THR A 127 -12.11 7.45 10.71
N ASN A 128 -12.03 6.12 10.63
CA ASN A 128 -10.96 5.46 9.87
C ASN A 128 -11.40 4.06 9.39
N SER A 129 -10.69 3.53 8.38
CA SER A 129 -10.94 2.19 7.83
C SER A 129 -9.93 1.14 8.27
N ASP A 130 -8.80 1.56 8.85
CA ASP A 130 -7.78 0.65 9.39
C ASP A 130 -8.19 0.17 10.80
N PRO A 131 -8.45 -1.15 11.00
CA PRO A 131 -8.86 -1.68 12.29
C PRO A 131 -7.79 -1.52 13.38
N TYR A 132 -6.49 -1.56 13.04
CA TYR A 132 -5.43 -1.43 14.04
C TYR A 132 -5.34 0.01 14.56
N LEU A 133 -5.49 1.00 13.69
CA LEU A 133 -5.55 2.41 14.09
C LEU A 133 -6.76 2.65 15.02
N VAL A 134 -7.92 2.13 14.65
CA VAL A 134 -9.14 2.24 15.47
C VAL A 134 -8.96 1.57 16.83
N LYS A 135 -8.33 0.38 16.89
CA LYS A 135 -8.04 -0.32 18.14
C LYS A 135 -7.11 0.49 19.05
N ILE A 136 -6.03 1.08 18.52
CA ILE A 136 -5.14 1.92 19.32
C ILE A 136 -5.87 3.16 19.86
N PHE A 137 -6.74 3.77 19.05
CA PHE A 137 -7.56 4.88 19.52
C PHE A 137 -8.56 4.45 20.62
N LEU A 138 -9.18 3.27 20.49
CA LEU A 138 -10.04 2.72 21.54
C LEU A 138 -9.28 2.39 22.82
N ARG A 139 -8.05 1.87 22.72
CA ARG A 139 -7.15 1.68 23.86
C ARG A 139 -6.84 3.01 24.55
N PHE A 140 -6.54 4.06 23.79
CA PHE A 140 -6.37 5.41 24.35
C PHE A 140 -7.62 5.88 25.12
N LEU A 141 -8.81 5.71 24.54
CA LEU A 141 -10.07 6.10 25.20
C LEU A 141 -10.33 5.28 26.47
N ARG A 142 -10.15 3.97 26.43
CA ARG A 142 -10.45 3.05 27.55
C ARG A 142 -9.39 3.10 28.64
N GLU A 143 -8.12 2.96 28.27
CA GLU A 143 -7.00 2.79 29.21
C GLU A 143 -6.49 4.13 29.74
N TYR A 144 -6.32 5.14 28.88
CA TYR A 144 -5.79 6.44 29.30
C TYR A 144 -6.89 7.42 29.71
N CYS A 145 -7.90 7.63 28.85
CA CYS A 145 -9.00 8.56 29.13
C CYS A 145 -10.06 8.00 30.09
N LYS A 146 -10.00 6.70 30.42
CA LYS A 146 -10.93 6.01 31.33
C LYS A 146 -12.40 6.12 30.89
N VAL A 147 -12.65 6.12 29.58
CA VAL A 147 -14.01 6.14 29.02
C VAL A 147 -14.64 4.74 29.15
N PRO A 148 -15.77 4.59 29.87
CA PRO A 148 -16.52 3.34 29.93
C PRO A 148 -16.99 2.90 28.54
N ASN A 149 -16.99 1.59 28.28
CA ASN A 149 -17.29 1.04 26.95
C ASN A 149 -18.71 1.41 26.48
N GLU A 150 -19.64 1.56 27.42
CA GLU A 150 -21.04 1.92 27.21
C GLU A 150 -21.19 3.33 26.65
N ARG A 151 -20.22 4.21 26.90
CA ARG A 151 -20.21 5.59 26.37
C ARG A 151 -19.59 5.70 24.98
N ILE A 152 -18.95 4.63 24.48
CA ILE A 152 -18.34 4.58 23.16
C ILE A 152 -19.37 4.10 22.16
N LYS A 153 -19.68 4.95 21.18
CA LYS A 153 -20.60 4.64 20.08
C LYS A 153 -19.82 4.46 18.78
N ALA A 154 -20.33 3.59 17.91
CA ALA A 154 -19.79 3.36 16.57
C ALA A 154 -20.86 3.65 15.51
N SER A 155 -20.46 4.18 14.37
CA SER A 155 -21.29 4.22 13.16
C SER A 155 -20.47 3.76 11.98
N ILE A 156 -21.10 3.11 10.99
CA ILE A 156 -20.38 2.53 9.87
C ILE A 156 -20.84 3.21 8.58
N ARG A 157 -19.88 3.66 7.78
CA ARG A 157 -20.11 4.05 6.39
C ARG A 157 -19.79 2.86 5.49
N ILE A 158 -20.81 2.41 4.75
CA ILE A 158 -20.74 1.32 3.78
C ILE A 158 -20.84 1.85 2.35
N PHE A 159 -20.41 1.04 1.38
CA PHE A 159 -20.43 1.34 -0.05
C PHE A 159 -21.41 0.40 -0.79
N PRO A 160 -21.85 0.73 -2.02
CA PRO A 160 -22.95 0.02 -2.70
C PRO A 160 -22.87 -1.52 -2.75
N ASN A 161 -21.68 -2.09 -2.82
CA ASN A 161 -21.47 -3.54 -2.93
C ASN A 161 -21.18 -4.21 -1.57
N GLN A 162 -21.58 -3.59 -0.45
CA GLN A 162 -21.26 -4.07 0.89
C GLN A 162 -22.51 -4.41 1.69
N ASN A 163 -22.41 -5.48 2.48
CA ASN A 163 -23.49 -5.91 3.36
C ASN A 163 -23.35 -5.27 4.74
N ALA A 164 -24.33 -4.44 5.11
CA ALA A 164 -24.41 -3.77 6.41
C ALA A 164 -24.20 -4.73 7.60
N GLY A 165 -24.91 -5.86 7.62
CA GLY A 165 -24.84 -6.84 8.71
C GLY A 165 -23.44 -7.48 8.84
N THR A 166 -22.81 -7.83 7.72
CA THR A 166 -21.45 -8.38 7.72
C THR A 166 -20.43 -7.37 8.25
N LEU A 167 -20.52 -6.10 7.82
CA LEU A 167 -19.61 -5.05 8.27
C LEU A 167 -19.83 -4.71 9.75
N THR A 168 -21.08 -4.71 10.21
CA THR A 168 -21.37 -4.51 11.64
C THR A 168 -20.77 -5.62 12.49
N LYS A 169 -20.91 -6.90 12.11
CA LYS A 169 -20.26 -8.01 12.82
C LYS A 169 -18.74 -7.92 12.79
N TYR A 170 -18.16 -7.52 11.66
CA TYR A 170 -16.72 -7.27 11.54
C TYR A 170 -16.27 -6.21 12.54
N TRP A 171 -16.87 -5.02 12.50
CA TRP A 171 -16.48 -3.93 13.40
C TRP A 171 -16.81 -4.21 14.86
N GLN A 172 -17.87 -4.94 15.16
CA GLN A 172 -18.16 -5.42 16.52
C GLN A 172 -16.99 -6.26 17.05
N LYS A 173 -16.50 -7.21 16.23
CA LYS A 173 -15.34 -8.04 16.58
C LYS A 173 -14.06 -7.20 16.73
N GLU A 174 -13.79 -6.28 15.80
CA GLU A 174 -12.55 -5.49 15.83
C GLU A 174 -12.54 -4.44 16.94
N THR A 175 -13.71 -3.92 17.35
CA THR A 175 -13.80 -2.83 18.32
C THR A 175 -14.22 -3.28 19.72
N GLU A 176 -14.84 -4.45 19.87
CA GLU A 176 -15.44 -4.91 21.13
C GLU A 176 -16.51 -3.95 21.68
N ILE A 177 -17.11 -3.15 20.79
CA ILE A 177 -18.23 -2.28 21.12
C ILE A 177 -19.52 -3.13 21.10
N PRO A 178 -20.42 -3.01 22.10
CA PRO A 178 -21.68 -3.74 22.09
C PRO A 178 -22.55 -3.35 20.90
N ILE A 179 -23.31 -4.29 20.35
CA ILE A 179 -24.15 -4.04 19.16
C ILE A 179 -25.16 -2.90 19.38
N GLN A 180 -25.61 -2.70 20.62
CA GLN A 180 -26.54 -1.64 21.02
C GLN A 180 -25.94 -0.24 20.86
N ASN A 181 -24.61 -0.16 20.86
CA ASN A 181 -23.83 1.07 20.68
C ASN A 181 -23.46 1.35 19.22
N PHE A 182 -23.81 0.44 18.29
CA PHE A 182 -23.74 0.71 16.87
C PHE A 182 -24.96 1.51 16.43
N GLY A 183 -24.72 2.77 16.05
CA GLY A 183 -25.73 3.68 15.55
C GLY A 183 -26.02 3.49 14.06
N LYS A 184 -26.25 4.60 13.38
CA LYS A 184 -26.67 4.62 11.97
C LYS A 184 -25.60 4.03 11.04
N ILE A 185 -26.06 3.28 10.06
CA ILE A 185 -25.25 2.84 8.93
C ILE A 185 -25.50 3.78 7.76
N TYR A 186 -24.42 4.33 7.18
CA TYR A 186 -24.48 5.33 6.12
C TYR A 186 -24.04 4.74 4.79
N ASN A 187 -24.84 4.91 3.74
CA ASN A 187 -24.41 4.61 2.37
C ASN A 187 -23.54 5.75 1.83
N GLY A 188 -22.24 5.53 1.81
CA GLY A 188 -21.21 6.48 1.42
C GLY A 188 -20.93 6.48 -0.08
N ILE A 189 -21.91 6.87 -0.91
CA ILE A 189 -21.60 7.12 -2.33
C ILE A 189 -20.78 8.42 -2.43
N SER A 190 -19.47 8.28 -2.61
CA SER A 190 -18.57 9.42 -2.77
C SER A 190 -18.82 10.09 -4.12
N LYS A 191 -19.62 11.17 -4.16
CA LYS A 191 -19.83 11.99 -5.37
C LYS A 191 -18.51 12.41 -6.03
N SER A 192 -17.51 12.76 -5.22
CA SER A 192 -16.15 13.13 -5.65
C SER A 192 -15.36 12.00 -6.31
N SER A 193 -15.72 10.72 -6.06
CA SER A 193 -15.05 9.57 -6.66
C SER A 193 -15.41 9.41 -8.15
N ARG A 194 -16.55 9.97 -8.59
CA ARG A 194 -17.11 9.80 -9.94
C ARG A 194 -17.14 8.33 -10.41
N GLY A 195 -17.28 7.37 -9.47
CA GLY A 195 -17.24 5.93 -9.75
C GLY A 195 -15.88 5.38 -10.21
N LYS A 196 -14.79 6.18 -10.20
CA LYS A 196 -13.48 5.76 -10.72
C LYS A 196 -12.64 4.95 -9.73
N ARG A 197 -13.02 4.92 -8.44
CA ARG A 197 -12.28 4.18 -7.42
C ARG A 197 -12.63 2.69 -7.48
N PRO A 198 -11.65 1.78 -7.29
CA PRO A 198 -11.92 0.35 -7.20
C PRO A 198 -12.98 0.06 -6.11
N PHE A 199 -13.96 -0.78 -6.44
CA PHE A 199 -15.07 -1.11 -5.55
C PHE A 199 -14.61 -1.79 -4.25
N ASN A 200 -13.46 -2.46 -4.28
CA ASN A 200 -12.92 -3.24 -3.17
C ASN A 200 -11.88 -2.49 -2.31
N ARG A 201 -11.68 -1.18 -2.53
CA ARG A 201 -10.64 -0.40 -1.84
C ARG A 201 -10.83 -0.35 -0.31
N LEU A 202 -12.07 -0.34 0.14
CA LEU A 202 -12.45 -0.27 1.56
C LEU A 202 -13.32 -1.48 1.89
N PRO A 203 -12.77 -2.70 1.92
CA PRO A 203 -13.55 -3.94 1.96
C PRO A 203 -14.44 -4.04 3.21
N TYR A 204 -14.05 -3.38 4.30
CA TYR A 204 -14.79 -3.32 5.56
C TYR A 204 -15.45 -1.95 5.82
N GLY A 205 -15.53 -1.09 4.80
CA GLY A 205 -16.12 0.23 4.93
C GLY A 205 -15.25 1.15 5.79
N VAL A 206 -15.88 2.09 6.49
CA VAL A 206 -15.21 3.02 7.41
C VAL A 206 -16.02 3.08 8.70
N VAL A 207 -15.37 2.98 9.85
CA VAL A 207 -16.03 3.15 11.15
C VAL A 207 -15.73 4.54 11.70
N GLN A 208 -16.74 5.15 12.29
CA GLN A 208 -16.61 6.36 13.10
C GLN A 208 -16.84 5.98 14.56
N ILE A 209 -15.85 6.26 15.39
CA ILE A 209 -15.95 6.19 16.85
C ILE A 209 -16.40 7.56 17.37
N VAL A 210 -17.32 7.57 18.32
CA VAL A 210 -17.88 8.79 18.93
C VAL A 210 -18.02 8.59 20.44
N VAL A 211 -17.53 9.58 21.20
CA VAL A 211 -17.80 9.74 22.63
C VAL A 211 -18.40 11.13 22.84
N ALA A 212 -19.64 11.20 23.32
CA ALA A 212 -20.30 12.46 23.64
C ALA A 212 -19.80 12.98 25.00
N ASP A 213 -18.66 13.67 25.00
CA ASP A 213 -18.00 14.20 26.19
C ASP A 213 -17.19 15.46 25.84
N THR A 214 -17.78 16.63 26.07
CA THR A 214 -17.16 17.93 25.79
C THR A 214 -15.92 18.19 26.65
N PRO A 215 -15.93 17.95 27.97
CA PRO A 215 -14.70 18.07 28.78
C PRO A 215 -13.56 17.21 28.25
N LEU A 216 -13.83 15.95 27.87
CA LEU A 216 -12.82 15.07 27.29
C LEU A 216 -12.30 15.60 25.95
N PHE A 217 -13.16 16.12 25.09
CA PHE A 217 -12.75 16.78 23.85
C PHE A 217 -11.72 17.88 24.14
N HIS A 218 -12.02 18.80 25.05
CA HIS A 218 -11.10 19.88 25.41
C HIS A 218 -9.82 19.38 26.07
N ARG A 219 -9.88 18.32 26.89
CA ARG A 219 -8.68 17.67 27.42
C ARG A 219 -7.76 17.17 26.32
N ILE A 220 -8.32 16.51 25.30
CA ILE A 220 -7.54 16.00 24.16
C ILE A 220 -6.96 17.17 23.33
N ILE A 221 -7.72 18.24 23.12
CA ILE A 221 -7.19 19.47 22.50
C ILE A 221 -6.02 20.04 23.32
N GLY A 222 -6.16 20.11 24.64
CA GLY A 222 -5.08 20.55 25.53
C GLY A 222 -3.83 19.66 25.48
N TYR A 223 -3.98 18.35 25.28
CA TYR A 223 -2.82 17.46 25.06
C TYR A 223 -2.10 17.79 23.75
N ILE A 224 -2.86 18.08 22.68
CA ILE A 224 -2.30 18.50 21.38
C ILE A 224 -1.54 19.82 21.53
N GLU A 225 -2.15 20.81 22.17
CA GLU A 225 -1.51 22.10 22.48
C GLU A 225 -0.25 21.90 23.33
N GLY A 226 -0.27 20.96 24.28
CA GLY A 226 0.90 20.58 25.08
C GLY A 226 2.05 20.05 24.21
N ILE A 227 1.77 19.18 23.24
CA ILE A 227 2.77 18.67 22.29
C ILE A 227 3.32 19.80 21.42
N GLN A 228 2.46 20.71 20.95
CA GLN A 228 2.85 21.84 20.10
C GLN A 228 3.83 22.82 20.76
N LYS A 229 3.94 22.84 22.09
CA LYS A 229 4.90 23.70 22.80
C LYS A 229 6.36 23.28 22.64
N PHE A 230 6.63 22.10 22.08
CA PHE A 230 7.97 21.55 21.92
C PHE A 230 8.51 21.64 20.48
N VAL A 231 7.84 22.40 19.61
CA VAL A 231 8.26 22.69 18.22
C VAL A 231 8.30 24.19 17.97
#